data_AF-A0A1H6K6R8-F1
#
_entry.id   AF-A0A1H6K6R8-F1
#
_cell.length_a   1.000
_cell.length_b   1.000
_cell.length_c   1.000
_cell.angle_alpha   90.00
_cell.angle_beta   90.00
_cell.angle_gamma   90.00
#
_symmetry.space_group_name_H-M   'P 1'
#
loop_
_entity.id
_entity.type
_entity.pdbx_description
1 polymer ?
#
loop_
_entity_poly.entity_id
_entity_poly.type
_entity_poly.pdbx_seq_one_letter_code
_entity_poly.pdbx_strand_id
1 'polypeptide(L)'
;MFKEIPIIYVVALLFLMYLIAYFVKFKNKNVDAFEKMKLSLILFGIYSVVLWLCVPLTPTLETFGYPETVNDIKTDAQILNLLQEYNKAIVRTTDILKWFLFGFIWFFMTNIYLYTTHRENEFNPKNKN
;
A
#
# COMPACT_ATOMS: atom_id res chain seq x y z
N MET A 1 -3.99 0.67 -17.46
CA MET A 1 -4.55 -0.69 -17.26
C MET A 1 -5.11 -0.92 -15.84
N PHE A 2 -4.51 -0.40 -14.76
CA PHE A 2 -5.04 -0.58 -13.38
C PHE A 2 -6.21 0.35 -12.98
N LYS A 3 -6.56 1.37 -13.79
CA LYS A 3 -7.54 2.43 -13.45
C LYS A 3 -8.98 1.95 -13.19
N GLU A 4 -9.31 0.71 -13.56
CA GLU A 4 -10.67 0.15 -13.41
C GLU A 4 -10.76 -1.00 -12.41
N ILE A 5 -9.63 -1.61 -12.03
CA ILE A 5 -9.62 -2.71 -11.07
C ILE A 5 -9.81 -2.09 -9.66
N PRO A 6 -10.79 -2.57 -8.87
CA PRO A 6 -10.92 -2.21 -7.47
C PRO A 6 -9.62 -2.50 -6.71
N ILE A 7 -9.09 -1.50 -6.02
CA ILE A 7 -7.79 -1.58 -5.32
C ILE A 7 -7.77 -2.73 -4.32
N ILE A 8 -8.92 -3.08 -3.74
CA ILE A 8 -9.08 -4.22 -2.84
C ILE A 8 -8.57 -5.54 -3.43
N TYR A 9 -8.74 -5.78 -4.73
CA TYR A 9 -8.25 -7.01 -5.36
C TYR A 9 -6.72 -7.02 -5.49
N VAL A 10 -6.13 -5.86 -5.79
CA VAL A 10 -4.67 -5.70 -5.86
C VAL A 10 -4.07 -5.95 -4.47
N VAL A 11 -4.67 -5.34 -3.43
CA VAL A 11 -4.23 -5.53 -2.04
C VAL A 11 -4.41 -6.98 -1.59
N ALA A 12 -5.55 -7.61 -1.89
CA ALA A 12 -5.80 -9.01 -1.55
C ALA A 12 -4.78 -9.96 -2.21
N LEU A 13 -4.43 -9.72 -3.47
CA LEU A 13 -3.42 -10.51 -4.19
C LEU A 13 -2.02 -10.31 -3.59
N LEU A 14 -1.63 -9.08 -3.26
CA LEU A 14 -0.37 -8.80 -2.56
C LEU A 14 -0.32 -9.47 -1.18
N PHE A 15 -1.44 -9.45 -0.45
CA PHE A 15 -1.55 -10.08 0.86
C PHE A 15 -1.46 -11.62 0.77
N LEU A 16 -2.09 -12.23 -0.24
CA LEU A 16 -1.97 -13.66 -0.51
C LEU A 16 -0.51 -14.04 -0.82
N MET A 17 0.17 -13.28 -1.67
CA MET A 17 1.59 -13.50 -1.97
C MET A 17 2.47 -13.36 -0.73
N TYR A 18 2.17 -12.39 0.14
CA TYR A 18 2.84 -12.23 1.43
C TYR A 18 2.69 -13.48 2.30
N LEU A 19 1.47 -13.99 2.47
CA LEU A 19 1.22 -15.19 3.27
C LEU A 19 1.94 -16.41 2.71
N ILE A 20 1.87 -16.64 1.40
CA ILE A 20 2.54 -17.76 0.75
C ILE A 20 4.05 -17.66 0.96
N ALA A 21 4.65 -16.49 0.71
CA ALA A 21 6.09 -16.28 0.90
C ALA A 21 6.51 -16.49 2.37
N TYR A 22 5.69 -16.02 3.32
CA TYR A 22 5.92 -16.21 4.75
C TYR A 22 5.89 -17.69 5.14
N PHE A 23 4.83 -18.41 4.77
CA PHE A 23 4.69 -19.83 5.11
C PHE A 23 5.77 -20.68 4.45
N VAL A 24 6.05 -20.49 3.15
CA VAL A 24 7.07 -21.26 2.44
C VAL A 24 8.46 -21.06 3.06
N LYS A 25 8.82 -19.83 3.42
CA LYS A 25 10.15 -19.53 3.97
C LYS A 25 10.32 -20.00 5.42
N PHE A 26 9.27 -19.95 6.23
CA PHE A 26 9.36 -20.20 7.67
C PHE A 26 8.74 -21.52 8.16
N LYS A 27 8.25 -22.39 7.26
CA LYS A 27 7.58 -23.66 7.61
C LYS A 27 8.40 -24.59 8.53
N ASN A 28 9.71 -24.70 8.31
CA ASN A 28 10.53 -25.79 8.86
C ASN A 28 11.77 -25.33 9.65
N LYS A 29 11.88 -24.05 10.00
CA LYS A 29 13.09 -23.52 10.66
C LYS A 29 12.72 -22.63 11.85
N ASN A 30 13.43 -22.78 12.95
CA ASN A 30 13.52 -21.75 14.00
C ASN A 30 14.30 -20.57 13.42
N VAL A 31 13.63 -19.79 12.58
CA VAL A 31 14.22 -18.65 11.90
C VAL A 31 14.22 -17.45 12.82
N ASP A 32 15.38 -16.81 12.89
CA ASP A 32 15.61 -15.58 13.64
C ASP A 32 14.56 -14.51 13.27
N ALA A 33 14.13 -13.75 14.28
CA ALA A 33 13.18 -12.67 14.11
C ALA A 33 13.69 -11.62 13.13
N PHE A 34 15.01 -11.38 13.10
CA PHE A 34 15.63 -10.47 12.13
C PHE A 34 15.43 -10.90 10.68
N GLU A 35 15.46 -12.20 10.37
CA GLU A 35 15.17 -12.68 9.01
C GLU A 35 13.70 -12.49 8.63
N LYS A 36 12.78 -12.63 9.60
CA LYS A 36 11.36 -12.33 9.41
C LYS A 36 11.12 -10.85 9.16
N MET A 37 11.82 -9.98 9.90
CA MET A 37 11.77 -8.52 9.69
C MET A 37 12.34 -8.12 8.33
N LYS A 38 13.46 -8.70 7.90
CA LYS A 38 14.02 -8.46 6.55
C LYS A 38 13.05 -8.84 5.43
N LEU A 39 12.39 -10.00 5.55
CA LEU A 39 11.36 -10.40 4.59
C LEU A 39 10.19 -9.40 4.59
N SER A 40 9.70 -9.04 5.79
CA SER A 40 8.61 -8.07 5.96
C SER A 40 8.93 -6.74 5.27
N LEU A 41 10.17 -6.24 5.42
CA LEU A 41 10.62 -4.99 4.80
C LEU A 41 10.63 -5.06 3.27
N ILE A 42 11.17 -6.14 2.69
CA ILE A 42 11.21 -6.33 1.23
C ILE A 42 9.78 -6.39 0.68
N LEU A 43 8.90 -7.16 1.31
CA LEU A 43 7.51 -7.29 0.88
C LEU A 43 6.73 -5.99 1.04
N PHE A 44 6.98 -5.23 2.11
CA PHE A 44 6.39 -3.90 2.29
C PHE A 44 6.88 -2.88 1.26
N GLY A 45 8.15 -2.97 0.86
CA GLY A 45 8.70 -2.19 -0.25
C GLY A 45 7.98 -2.48 -1.57
N ILE A 46 7.82 -3.76 -1.91
CA ILE A 46 7.04 -4.18 -3.10
C ILE A 46 5.60 -3.69 -3.02
N TYR A 47 4.94 -3.87 -1.86
CA TYR A 47 3.59 -3.39 -1.61
C TYR A 47 3.46 -1.88 -1.85
N SER A 48 4.38 -1.09 -1.31
CA SER A 48 4.39 0.37 -1.43
C SER A 48 4.59 0.82 -2.88
N VAL A 49 5.50 0.18 -3.62
CA VAL A 49 5.73 0.47 -5.05
C VAL A 49 4.48 0.13 -5.87
N VAL A 50 3.84 -1.02 -5.62
CA VAL A 50 2.62 -1.40 -6.35
C VAL A 50 1.47 -0.45 -6.07
N LEU A 51 1.28 -0.03 -4.81
CA LEU A 51 0.29 0.98 -4.47
C LEU A 51 0.58 2.33 -5.12
N TRP A 52 1.85 2.74 -5.16
CA TRP A 52 2.24 3.97 -5.83
C TRP A 52 1.91 3.93 -7.33
N LEU A 53 2.16 2.81 -8.00
CA LEU A 53 1.78 2.61 -9.41
C LEU A 53 0.26 2.58 -9.63
N CYS A 54 -0.55 2.36 -8.59
CA CYS A 54 -2.00 2.41 -8.67
C CYS A 54 -2.56 3.83 -8.58
N VAL A 55 -1.76 4.80 -8.11
CA VAL A 55 -2.14 6.21 -8.02
C VAL A 55 -2.44 6.71 -9.42
N PRO A 56 -3.61 7.33 -9.65
CA PRO A 56 -3.91 7.86 -10.97
C PRO A 56 -2.85 8.89 -11.36
N LEU A 57 -2.07 8.56 -12.40
CA LEU A 57 -1.36 9.54 -13.21
C LEU A 57 -2.43 10.36 -13.93
N THR A 58 -2.87 11.41 -13.27
CA THR A 58 -3.78 12.41 -13.80
C THR A 58 -2.96 13.68 -13.94
N PRO A 59 -2.65 14.13 -15.18
CA PRO A 59 -1.97 15.42 -15.39
C PRO A 59 -2.76 16.60 -14.80
N THR A 60 -4.05 16.40 -14.49
CA THR A 60 -4.89 17.37 -13.79
C THR A 60 -4.45 17.70 -12.35
N LEU A 61 -3.54 16.91 -11.75
CA LEU A 61 -2.89 17.23 -10.48
C LEU A 61 -1.49 17.87 -10.66
N GLU A 62 -0.78 17.60 -11.76
CA GLU A 62 0.60 18.03 -11.98
C GLU A 62 0.73 19.33 -12.77
N THR A 63 -0.15 19.58 -13.74
CA THR A 63 -0.05 20.76 -14.63
C THR A 63 -1.45 21.23 -15.00
N PHE A 64 -1.81 22.39 -14.46
CA PHE A 64 -2.68 23.41 -15.06
C PHE A 64 -3.36 23.00 -16.38
N GLY A 65 -4.56 22.45 -16.24
CA GLY A 65 -5.59 22.38 -17.28
C GLY A 65 -6.93 22.87 -16.74
N TYR A 66 -6.88 23.73 -15.71
CA TYR A 66 -8.07 24.46 -15.29
C TYR A 66 -8.33 25.50 -16.40
N PRO A 67 -9.55 25.61 -16.93
CA PRO A 67 -9.85 26.69 -17.85
C PRO A 67 -9.55 28.01 -17.15
N GLU A 68 -8.50 28.71 -17.58
CA GLU A 68 -8.12 29.99 -17.00
C GLU A 68 -9.14 31.07 -17.39
N THR A 69 -9.97 30.80 -18.41
CA THR A 69 -11.00 31.69 -18.90
C THR A 69 -12.34 30.98 -19.10
N VAL A 70 -13.44 31.69 -18.88
CA VAL A 70 -14.83 31.21 -19.08
C VAL A 70 -15.08 30.79 -20.54
N ASN A 71 -14.24 31.23 -21.47
CA ASN A 71 -14.31 30.94 -22.91
C ASN A 71 -13.80 29.55 -23.30
N ASP A 72 -13.03 28.88 -22.44
CA ASP A 72 -12.56 27.51 -22.66
C ASP A 72 -13.62 26.46 -22.38
N ILE A 73 -14.66 26.84 -21.63
CA ILE A 73 -15.83 26.03 -21.35
C ILE A 73 -16.91 26.40 -22.37
N LYS A 74 -17.03 25.60 -23.43
CA LYS A 74 -18.03 25.86 -24.48
C LYS A 74 -19.40 25.29 -24.15
N THR A 75 -19.52 24.46 -23.10
CA THR A 75 -20.78 23.78 -22.72
C THR A 75 -20.75 23.25 -21.27
N ASP A 76 -21.88 23.31 -20.57
CA ASP A 76 -22.06 22.78 -19.20
C ASP A 76 -21.66 21.30 -19.07
N ALA A 77 -21.84 20.51 -20.13
CA ALA A 77 -21.45 19.11 -20.20
C ALA A 77 -19.93 18.89 -20.05
N GLN A 78 -19.11 19.84 -20.50
CA GLN A 78 -17.64 19.76 -20.38
C GLN A 78 -17.19 20.01 -18.94
N ILE A 79 -17.84 20.93 -18.23
CA ILE A 79 -17.60 21.16 -16.79
C ILE A 79 -17.96 19.90 -16.01
N LEU A 80 -19.13 19.33 -16.28
CA LEU A 80 -19.61 18.16 -15.57
C LEU A 80 -18.66 16.97 -15.72
N ASN A 81 -18.17 16.71 -16.94
CA ASN A 81 -17.18 15.66 -17.19
C ASN A 81 -15.87 15.92 -16.44
N LEU A 82 -15.37 17.15 -16.46
CA LEU A 82 -14.14 17.52 -15.73
C LEU A 82 -14.29 17.26 -14.22
N LEU A 83 -15.39 17.71 -13.61
CA LEU A 83 -15.67 17.50 -12.19
C LEU A 83 -15.84 16.02 -11.84
N GLN A 84 -16.46 15.24 -12.72
CA GLN A 84 -16.59 13.79 -12.52
C GLN A 84 -15.24 13.07 -12.60
N GLU A 85 -14.36 13.46 -13.52
CA GLU A 85 -13.00 12.92 -13.62
C GLU A 85 -12.17 13.25 -12.38
N TYR A 86 -12.26 14.48 -11.87
CA TYR A 86 -11.62 14.89 -10.62
C TYR A 86 -12.14 14.08 -9.44
N ASN A 87 -13.46 13.97 -9.29
CA ASN A 87 -14.04 13.21 -8.18
C ASN A 87 -13.59 11.75 -8.23
N LYS A 88 -13.59 11.12 -9.41
CA LYS A 88 -13.10 9.75 -9.60
C LYS A 88 -11.62 9.62 -9.24
N ALA A 89 -10.79 10.59 -9.60
CA ALA A 89 -9.37 10.59 -9.24
C ALA A 89 -9.14 10.75 -7.74
N ILE A 90 -9.86 11.68 -7.09
CA ILE A 90 -9.77 11.92 -5.64
C ILE A 90 -10.20 10.68 -4.86
N VAL A 91 -11.38 10.12 -5.17
CA VAL A 91 -11.89 8.91 -4.51
C VAL A 91 -10.88 7.76 -4.62
N ARG A 92 -10.32 7.57 -5.82
CA ARG A 92 -9.31 6.54 -6.05
C ARG A 92 -8.04 6.78 -5.24
N THR A 93 -7.52 8.01 -5.19
CA THR A 93 -6.35 8.36 -4.39
C THR A 93 -6.61 8.17 -2.90
N THR A 94 -7.80 8.56 -2.41
CA THR A 94 -8.20 8.33 -1.02
C THR A 94 -8.25 6.85 -0.68
N ASP A 95 -8.77 6.01 -1.58
CA ASP A 95 -8.80 4.56 -1.35
C ASP A 95 -7.39 3.95 -1.32
N ILE A 96 -6.48 4.38 -2.20
CA ILE A 96 -5.07 3.96 -2.16
C ILE A 96 -4.42 4.38 -0.85
N LEU A 97 -4.66 5.61 -0.39
CA LEU A 97 -4.12 6.11 0.87
C LEU A 97 -4.61 5.31 2.07
N LYS A 98 -5.91 4.95 2.11
CA LYS A 98 -6.46 4.09 3.17
C LYS A 98 -5.74 2.74 3.23
N TRP A 99 -5.52 2.12 2.07
CA TRP A 99 -4.79 0.84 2.00
C TRP A 99 -3.31 1.00 2.36
N PHE A 100 -2.66 2.09 1.92
CA PHE A 100 -1.31 2.40 2.31
C PHE A 100 -1.18 2.53 3.83
N LEU A 101 -2.05 3.33 4.47
CA LEU A 101 -2.05 3.52 5.92
C LEU A 101 -2.30 2.21 6.67
N PHE A 102 -3.27 1.41 6.21
CA PHE A 102 -3.53 0.10 6.79
C PHE A 102 -2.28 -0.80 6.72
N GLY A 103 -1.66 -0.91 5.53
CA GLY A 103 -0.46 -1.71 5.33
C GLY A 103 0.74 -1.19 6.14
N PHE A 104 0.88 0.13 6.27
CA PHE A 104 1.93 0.77 7.05
C PHE A 104 1.80 0.48 8.54
N ILE A 105 0.60 0.65 9.10
CA ILE A 105 0.31 0.35 10.51
C ILE A 105 0.54 -1.13 10.76
N TRP A 106 0.02 -2.01 9.90
CA TRP A 106 0.20 -3.45 10.01
C TRP A 106 1.68 -3.86 9.99
N PHE A 107 2.43 -3.34 9.02
CA PHE A 107 3.86 -3.57 8.89
C PHE A 107 4.61 -3.14 10.15
N PHE A 108 4.32 -1.93 10.64
CA PHE A 108 5.00 -1.37 11.82
C PHE A 108 4.70 -2.19 13.07
N MET A 109 3.42 -2.51 13.31
CA MET A 109 2.99 -3.34 14.44
C MET A 109 3.62 -4.74 14.41
N THR A 110 3.67 -5.36 13.22
CA THR A 110 4.27 -6.70 13.05
C THR A 110 5.77 -6.68 13.36
N ASN A 111 6.49 -5.66 12.89
CA ASN A 111 7.93 -5.56 13.13
C ASN A 111 8.26 -5.21 14.59
N ILE A 112 7.45 -4.35 15.24
CA ILE A 112 7.58 -4.11 16.68
C ILE A 112 7.37 -5.41 17.44
N TYR A 113 6.29 -6.14 17.14
CA TYR A 113 6.00 -7.41 17.79
C TYR A 113 7.17 -8.39 17.67
N LEU A 114 7.68 -8.58 16.45
CA LEU A 114 8.84 -9.46 16.20
C LEU A 114 10.08 -9.02 16.97
N TYR A 115 10.36 -7.71 17.01
CA TYR A 115 11.48 -7.16 17.75
C TYR A 115 11.33 -7.36 19.26
N THR A 116 10.16 -7.09 19.82
CA THR A 116 9.89 -7.26 21.26
C THR A 116 9.99 -8.72 21.67
N THR A 117 9.45 -9.64 20.87
CA THR A 117 9.53 -11.08 21.14
C THR A 117 10.96 -11.59 21.04
N HIS A 118 11.75 -11.09 20.08
CA HIS A 118 13.16 -11.44 19.99
C HIS A 118 13.94 -11.00 21.24
N ARG A 119 13.75 -9.74 21.65
CA ARG A 119 14.35 -9.21 22.89
C ARG A 119 13.94 -10.03 24.10
N GLU A 120 12.65 -10.31 24.28
CA GLU A 120 12.18 -11.12 25.41
C GLU A 120 12.86 -12.50 25.44
N ASN A 121 13.02 -13.16 24.30
CA ASN A 121 13.69 -14.46 24.21
C ASN A 121 15.20 -14.40 24.53
N GLU A 122 15.89 -13.29 24.21
CA GLU A 122 17.31 -13.11 24.57
C GLU A 122 17.54 -12.90 26.06
N PHE A 123 16.62 -12.19 26.73
CA PHE A 123 16.74 -11.77 28.14
C PHE A 123 15.99 -12.68 29.12
N ASN A 124 15.15 -13.62 28.66
CA ASN A 124 14.49 -14.58 29.53
C ASN A 124 15.45 -15.72 29.92
N PRO A 125 15.87 -15.83 31.20
CA PRO A 125 16.80 -16.86 31.65
C PRO A 125 16.21 -18.29 31.52
N LYS A 126 14.88 -18.43 31.39
CA LYS A 126 14.23 -19.73 31.20
C LYS A 126 14.45 -20.35 29.82
N ASN A 127 14.88 -19.57 28.82
CA ASN A 127 15.16 -20.05 27.46
C ASN A 127 16.64 -20.42 27.22
N LYS A 128 17.51 -20.30 28.24
CA LYS A 128 18.94 -20.59 28.15
C LYS A 128 19.35 -21.96 28.72
N ASN A 129 18.38 -22.78 29.14
CA ASN A 129 18.59 -24.14 29.64
C ASN A 129 18.15 -25.19 28.62
#